data_AF-A0A089QPR2-F1
#
_entry.id   AF-A0A089QPR2-F1
#
_cell.length_a   1.000
_cell.length_b   1.000
_cell.length_c   1.000
_cell.angle_alpha   90.00
_cell.angle_beta   90.00
_cell.angle_gamma   90.00
#
_symmetry.space_group_name_H-M   'P 1'
#
loop_
_entity.id
_entity.type
_entity.pdbx_description
1 polymer ?
#
loop_
_entity_poly.entity_id
_entity_poly.type
_entity_poly.pdbx_seq_one_letter_code
_entity_poly.pdbx_strand_id
1 'polypeptide(L)' 'METSTTDPTLLMLIGGIVVLLAGSVAYGVYSTFGSGSKELRDTIDEHAKMHELGIAHGHGGSSEAYEMSGKLQKDQIS' A
#
# COMPACT_ATOMS: atom_id res chain seq x y z
N MET A 1 -21.64 28.86 45.40
CA MET A 1 -21.57 27.94 44.25
C MET A 1 -20.17 28.11 43.71
N GLU A 2 -19.26 27.21 44.05
CA GLU A 2 -17.84 27.31 43.68
C GLU A 2 -17.74 27.20 42.16
N THR A 3 -17.34 28.28 41.50
CA THR A 3 -17.09 28.26 40.05
C THR A 3 -15.79 27.53 39.81
N SER A 4 -15.88 26.30 39.30
CA SER A 4 -14.71 25.54 38.87
C SER A 4 -13.98 26.31 37.77
N THR A 5 -12.86 26.94 38.12
CA THR A 5 -11.99 27.63 37.16
C THR A 5 -11.32 26.57 36.30
N THR A 6 -11.72 26.49 35.03
CA THR A 6 -11.11 25.56 34.09
C THR A 6 -9.71 26.04 33.72
N ASP A 7 -8.68 25.24 34.04
CA ASP A 7 -7.28 25.56 33.72
C ASP A 7 -7.05 25.50 32.20
N PRO A 8 -6.70 26.61 31.54
CA PRO A 8 -6.50 26.65 30.10
C PRO A 8 -5.35 25.74 29.64
N THR A 9 -4.33 25.52 30.49
CA THR A 9 -3.19 24.65 30.19
C THR A 9 -3.63 23.19 30.14
N LEU A 10 -4.43 22.77 31.12
CA LEU A 10 -4.98 21.43 31.19
C LEU A 10 -5.93 21.15 30.01
N LEU A 11 -6.76 22.12 29.63
CA LEU A 11 -7.63 22.02 28.45
C LEU A 11 -6.82 21.86 27.16
N MET A 12 -5.76 22.63 26.98
CA MET A 12 -4.90 22.53 25.81
C MET A 12 -4.21 21.17 25.73
N LEU A 13 -3.72 20.65 26.87
CA LEU A 13 -3.10 19.33 26.93
C LEU A 13 -4.09 18.22 26.57
N ILE A 14 -5.25 18.18 27.22
CA ILE A 14 -6.27 17.16 26.97
C ILE A 14 -6.81 17.28 25.54
N GLY A 15 -7.12 18.51 25.10
CA GLY A 15 -7.56 18.76 23.74
C GLY A 15 -6.53 18.31 22.69
N GLY A 16 -5.24 18.60 22.91
CA GLY A 16 -4.16 18.15 22.04
C GLY A 16 -4.04 16.63 21.97
N ILE A 17 -4.16 15.94 23.11
CA ILE A 17 -4.16 14.47 23.15
C ILE A 17 -5.35 13.91 22.37
N VAL A 18 -6.56 14.45 22.58
CA VAL A 18 -7.77 14.00 21.87
C VAL A 18 -7.63 14.19 20.36
N VAL A 19 -7.13 15.35 19.92
CA VAL A 19 -6.89 15.63 18.50
C VAL A 19 -5.87 14.66 17.91
N LEU A 20 -4.77 14.39 18.61
CA LEU A 20 -3.75 13.42 18.15
C LEU A 20 -4.33 12.01 18.02
N LEU A 21 -5.08 11.55 19.02
CA LEU A 21 -5.67 10.21 19.00
C LEU A 21 -6.70 10.07 17.89
N ALA A 22 -7.64 11.03 17.78
CA ALA A 22 -8.66 11.01 16.75
C ALA A 22 -8.06 11.13 15.34
N GLY A 23 -7.08 12.02 15.17
CA GLY A 23 -6.34 12.18 13.91
C GLY A 23 -5.59 10.93 13.51
N SER A 24 -4.94 10.24 14.46
CA SER A 24 -4.21 9.00 14.20
C SER A 24 -5.14 7.87 13.77
N VAL A 25 -6.28 7.71 14.43
CA VAL A 25 -7.29 6.70 14.06
C VAL A 25 -7.89 7.02 12.69
N ALA A 26 -8.27 8.27 12.45
CA ALA A 26 -8.81 8.70 11.16
C ALA A 26 -7.80 8.49 10.02
N TYR A 27 -6.53 8.82 10.25
CA TYR A 27 -5.44 8.58 9.29
C TYR A 27 -5.24 7.08 9.03
N GLY A 28 -5.25 6.25 10.07
CA GLY A 28 -5.18 4.79 9.93
C GLY A 28 -6.31 4.24 9.06
N VAL A 29 -7.56 4.64 9.31
CA VAL A 29 -8.71 4.25 8.50
C VAL A 29 -8.59 4.74 7.06
N TYR A 30 -8.20 6.00 6.83
CA TYR A 30 -8.00 6.55 5.49
C TYR A 30 -6.89 5.82 4.71
N SER A 31 -5.79 5.49 5.37
CA SER A 31 -4.67 4.76 4.77
C SER A 31 -4.99 3.29 4.47
N THR A 32 -5.90 2.68 5.22
CA THR A 32 -6.25 1.25 5.07
C THR A 32 -7.40 1.04 4.08
N PHE A 33 -8.49 1.80 4.22
CA PHE A 33 -9.72 1.59 3.43
C PHE A 33 -10.00 2.71 2.43
N GLY A 34 -9.31 3.86 2.54
CA GLY A 34 -9.49 5.01 1.66
C GLY A 34 -8.56 5.01 0.46
N SER A 35 -8.60 6.08 -0.33
CA SER A 35 -7.72 6.29 -1.49
C SER A 35 -6.23 6.37 -1.12
N GLY A 36 -5.91 6.65 0.15
CA GLY A 36 -4.54 6.62 0.65
C GLY A 36 -3.88 5.26 0.50
N SER A 37 -4.65 4.16 0.54
CA SER A 37 -4.17 2.80 0.34
C SER A 37 -3.59 2.53 -1.06
N LYS A 38 -4.04 3.28 -2.08
CA LYS A 38 -3.67 3.04 -3.48
C LYS A 38 -2.21 3.37 -3.80
N GLU A 39 -1.58 4.18 -2.97
CA GLU A 39 -0.17 4.58 -3.12
C GLU A 39 0.76 3.76 -2.21
N LEU A 40 0.22 2.98 -1.26
CA LEU A 40 0.99 1.97 -0.55
C LEU A 40 1.25 0.81 -1.51
N ARG A 41 2.50 0.70 -1.99
CA ARG A 41 2.94 -0.43 -2.80
C ARG A 41 2.73 -1.72 -2.00
N ASP A 42 1.81 -2.56 -2.46
CA ASP A 42 1.61 -3.88 -1.88
C ASP A 42 2.70 -4.83 -2.40
N THR A 43 3.73 -5.04 -1.58
CA THR A 43 4.81 -5.99 -1.89
C THR A 43 4.29 -7.43 -1.99
N ILE A 44 3.12 -7.74 -1.41
CA ILE A 44 2.48 -9.05 -1.49
C ILE A 44 1.83 -9.23 -2.86
N ASP A 45 1.14 -8.21 -3.40
CA ASP A 45 0.56 -8.25 -4.74
C ASP A 45 1.67 -8.37 -5.82
N GLU A 46 2.77 -7.62 -5.67
CA GLU A 46 3.91 -7.73 -6.58
C GLU A 46 4.61 -9.11 -6.49
N HIS A 47 4.72 -9.69 -5.30
CA HIS A 47 5.27 -11.03 -5.10
C HIS A 47 4.32 -12.14 -5.58
N ALA A 48 3.00 -12.01 -5.36
CA ALA A 48 1.99 -12.96 -5.81
C ALA A 48 1.86 -12.95 -7.33
N LYS A 49 1.88 -11.77 -7.96
CA LYS A 49 1.90 -11.62 -9.42
C LYS A 49 3.11 -12.30 -10.07
N MET A 50 4.28 -12.22 -9.43
CA MET A 50 5.49 -12.92 -9.88
C MET A 50 5.39 -14.45 -9.71
N HIS A 51 4.61 -14.92 -8.72
CA HIS A 51 4.36 -16.34 -8.49
C HIS A 51 3.26 -16.91 -9.42
N GLU A 52 2.26 -16.09 -9.76
CA GLU A 52 1.19 -16.39 -10.72
C GLU A 52 1.71 -16.42 -12.17
N LEU A 53 2.69 -15.57 -12.50
CA LEU A 53 3.36 -15.56 -13.82
C LEU A 53 4.21 -16.81 -14.10
N GLY A 54 4.38 -17.74 -13.14
CA GLY A 54 4.64 -19.15 -13.44
C GLY A 54 5.91 -19.49 -14.24
N ILE A 55 6.88 -18.59 -14.43
CA ILE A 55 8.13 -18.87 -15.18
C ILE A 55 9.19 -19.60 -14.34
N ALA A 56 8.83 -20.10 -13.15
CA ALA A 56 9.82 -20.60 -12.20
C ALA A 56 9.74 -22.11 -11.91
N HIS A 57 8.80 -22.86 -12.50
CA HIS A 57 8.80 -24.31 -12.28
C HIS A 57 8.14 -25.12 -13.40
N GLY A 58 8.96 -25.91 -14.11
CA GLY A 58 8.50 -27.06 -14.90
C GLY A 58 8.94 -27.04 -16.36
N HIS A 59 10.16 -27.53 -16.63
CA HIS A 59 10.51 -28.33 -17.81
C HIS A 59 9.77 -28.02 -19.13
N GLY A 60 10.31 -27.08 -19.93
CA GLY A 60 9.97 -26.86 -21.35
C GLY A 60 8.63 -26.14 -21.57
N GLY A 61 8.67 -24.87 -22.02
CA GLY A 61 7.43 -24.11 -22.25
C GLY A 61 7.56 -22.95 -23.22
N SER A 62 7.25 -23.24 -24.49
CA SER A 62 6.77 -22.40 -25.58
C SER A 62 7.52 -21.12 -25.98
N SER A 63 7.94 -21.08 -27.24
CA SER A 63 8.43 -19.90 -27.98
C SER A 63 7.47 -18.69 -27.88
N GLU A 64 6.19 -18.90 -27.55
CA GLU A 64 5.19 -17.83 -27.39
C GLU A 64 5.43 -16.96 -26.15
N ALA A 65 5.98 -17.51 -25.06
CA ALA A 65 6.32 -16.73 -23.87
C ALA A 65 7.50 -15.77 -24.12
N TYR A 66 8.43 -16.15 -25.00
CA TYR A 66 9.52 -15.29 -25.47
C TYR A 66 9.05 -14.23 -26.47
N GLU A 67 8.02 -14.52 -27.28
CA GLU A 67 7.43 -13.56 -28.24
C GLU A 67 6.63 -12.47 -27.50
N MET A 68 5.86 -12.85 -26.47
CA MET A 68 5.18 -11.88 -25.59
C MET A 68 6.12 -11.06 -24.70
N SER A 69 7.32 -11.54 -24.40
CA SER A 69 8.35 -10.77 -23.66
C SER A 69 8.99 -9.65 -24.49
N GLY A 70 8.69 -9.54 -25.80
CA GLY A 70 9.27 -8.52 -26.68
C GLY A 70 10.77 -8.71 -26.95
N LYS A 71 11.34 -9.87 -26.59
CA LYS A 71 12.76 -10.21 -26.79
C LYS A 71 13.04 -10.99 -28.07
N LEU A 72 12.00 -11.37 -28.82
CA LEU A 72 12.12 -11.92 -30.17
C LEU A 72 11.89 -10.82 -31.19
N GLN A 73 12.98 -10.21 -31.64
CA GLN A 73 13.01 -9.36 -32.83
C GLN A 73 13.05 -10.30 -34.05
N LYS A 74 12.05 -10.16 -34.93
CA LYS A 74 11.71 -11.11 -36.01
C LYS A 74 12.63 -10.95 -37.24
N ASP A 75 13.90 -10.64 -37.01
CA ASP A 75 14.90 -10.26 -38.02
C ASP A 75 16.19 -11.10 -37.96
N GLN A 76 16.31 -12.04 -37.02
CA GLN A 76 17.49 -12.92 -36.89
C GLN A 76 17.24 -14.36 -37.39
N ILE A 77 16.26 -14.56 -38.28
CA ILE A 77 16.10 -15.82 -39.02
C ILE A 77 16.32 -15.51 -40.51
N SER A 78 17.58 -15.60 -40.93
CA SER A 78 17.99 -15.94 -42.30
C SER A 78 19.30 -16.69 -42.27
#